data_AF-A0A947LXU3-F1
#
_entry.id   AF-A0A947LXU3-F1
#
_cell.length_a   1.000
_cell.length_b   1.000
_cell.length_c   1.000
_cell.angle_alpha   90.00
_cell.angle_beta   90.00
_cell.angle_gamma   90.00
#
_symmetry.space_group_name_H-M   'P 1'
#
loop_
_entity.id
_entity.type
_entity.pdbx_description
1 polymer ?
#
loop_
_entity_poly.entity_id
_entity_poly.type
_entity_poly.pdbx_seq_one_letter_code
_entity_poly.pdbx_strand_id
1 'polypeptide(L)'
;MDSVLWVVALGAVAAGFVQGLSGFGFGMVAMSFWAWSLEPRLAAVLTVCGALTGQLVAAATVRRGFDRVRLLPFVSGGLAGILLGVAVLPRLDMDAFKLVLGTLLVLWCPA
;
A
#
# COMPACT_ATOMS: atom_id res chain seq x y z
N MET A 1 14.33 17.81 7.80
CA MET A 1 13.00 17.31 8.22
C MET A 1 11.96 17.57 7.11
N ASP A 2 12.05 18.71 6.43
CA ASP A 2 11.03 19.17 5.46
C ASP A 2 10.94 18.33 4.18
N SER A 3 12.07 17.86 3.62
CA SER A 3 12.03 17.05 2.39
C SER A 3 11.31 15.71 2.55
N VAL A 4 11.40 15.09 3.72
CA VAL A 4 10.73 13.80 3.97
C VAL A 4 9.20 13.98 4.00
N LEU A 5 8.72 15.06 4.63
CA LEU A 5 7.30 15.39 4.66
C LEU A 5 6.74 15.61 3.25
N TRP A 6 7.50 16.25 2.36
CA TRP A 6 7.09 16.42 0.97
C TRP A 6 6.98 15.09 0.22
N VAL A 7 7.93 14.17 0.41
CA VAL A 7 7.87 12.82 -0.20
C VAL A 7 6.67 12.02 0.34
N VAL A 8 6.41 12.11 1.64
CA VAL A 8 5.24 11.47 2.27
C VAL A 8 3.95 12.04 1.69
N ALA A 9 3.82 13.37 1.66
CA ALA A 9 2.63 14.05 1.16
C ALA A 9 2.38 13.74 -0.32
N LEU A 10 3.41 13.82 -1.17
CA LEU A 10 3.29 13.60 -2.60
C LEU A 10 2.89 12.14 -2.91
N GLY A 11 3.51 11.18 -2.22
CA GLY A 11 3.13 9.77 -2.31
C GLY A 11 1.70 9.52 -1.83
N ALA A 12 1.29 10.12 -0.71
CA ALA A 12 -0.07 9.97 -0.17
C ALA A 12 -1.14 10.57 -1.09
N VAL A 13 -0.87 11.75 -1.68
CA VAL A 13 -1.79 12.41 -2.62
C VAL A 13 -1.95 11.59 -3.89
N ALA A 14 -0.84 11.16 -4.50
CA ALA A 14 -0.88 10.34 -5.71
C ALA A 14 -1.58 9.00 -5.45
N ALA A 15 -1.23 8.33 -4.36
CA ALA A 15 -1.82 7.05 -3.98
C ALA A 15 -3.32 7.16 -3.62
N GLY A 16 -3.70 8.21 -2.89
CA GLY A 16 -5.08 8.50 -2.55
C GLY A 16 -5.94 8.84 -3.76
N PHE A 17 -5.39 9.58 -4.73
CA PHE A 17 -6.06 9.88 -6.00
C PHE A 17 -6.33 8.61 -6.81
N VAL A 18 -5.32 7.76 -7.01
CA VAL A 18 -5.46 6.48 -7.74
C VAL A 18 -6.41 5.53 -7.00
N GLN A 19 -6.33 5.46 -5.67
CA GLN A 19 -7.27 4.68 -4.87
C GLN A 19 -8.70 5.22 -4.97
N GLY A 20 -8.89 6.54 -5.06
CA GLY A 20 -10.20 7.16 -5.25
C GLY A 20 -10.83 6.84 -6.60
N LEU A 21 -10.02 6.77 -7.68
CA LEU A 21 -10.50 6.43 -9.02
C LEU A 21 -10.77 4.93 -9.21
N SER A 22 -9.86 4.07 -8.71
CA SER A 22 -9.91 2.63 -8.97
C SER A 22 -10.54 1.81 -7.83
N GLY A 23 -10.66 2.39 -6.63
CA GLY A 23 -11.07 1.69 -5.41
C GLY A 23 -9.96 0.88 -4.73
N PHE A 24 -8.76 0.75 -5.31
CA PHE A 24 -7.64 0.00 -4.72
C PHE A 24 -6.26 0.58 -5.10
N GLY A 25 -5.17 -0.10 -4.72
CA GLY A 25 -3.84 0.19 -5.30
C GLY A 25 -3.02 1.29 -4.60
N PHE A 26 -3.48 1.82 -3.46
CA PHE A 26 -2.75 2.82 -2.67
C PHE A 26 -1.30 2.40 -2.40
N GLY A 27 -1.10 1.17 -1.90
CA GLY A 27 0.25 0.70 -1.55
C GLY A 27 1.20 0.63 -2.72
N MET A 28 0.75 0.18 -3.89
CA MET A 28 1.63 0.14 -5.08
C MET A 28 2.10 1.53 -5.47
N VAL A 29 1.19 2.51 -5.49
CA VAL A 29 1.51 3.89 -5.87
C VAL A 29 2.37 4.58 -4.81
N ALA A 30 2.01 4.43 -3.53
CA ALA A 30 2.74 5.06 -2.44
C ALA A 30 4.17 4.52 -2.33
N MET A 31 4.36 3.21 -2.53
CA MET A 31 5.67 2.56 -2.44
C MET A 31 6.62 3.01 -3.57
N SER A 32 6.13 3.42 -4.73
CA SER A 32 6.98 4.02 -5.78
C SER A 32 7.70 5.29 -5.31
N PHE A 33 7.12 6.01 -4.34
CA PHE A 33 7.76 7.17 -3.71
C PHE A 33 8.49 6.78 -2.41
N TRP A 34 7.84 6.00 -1.56
CA TRP A 34 8.28 5.75 -0.19
C TRP A 34 9.40 4.72 -0.07
N ALA A 35 9.53 3.78 -1.02
CA ALA A 35 10.55 2.73 -0.95
C ALA A 35 12.00 3.25 -0.95
N TRP A 36 12.22 4.45 -1.48
CA TRP A 36 13.55 5.03 -1.66
C TRP A 36 13.95 5.96 -0.50
N SER A 37 12.96 6.57 0.16
CA SER A 37 13.19 7.66 1.12
C SER A 37 12.74 7.36 2.55
N LEU A 38 11.88 6.37 2.76
CA LEU A 38 11.36 6.00 4.08
C LEU A 38 11.92 4.67 4.54
N GLU A 39 12.07 4.52 5.86
CA GLU A 39 12.28 3.21 6.46
C GLU A 39 11.10 2.29 6.15
N PRO A 40 11.32 0.97 5.92
CA PRO A 40 10.33 0.06 5.38
C PRO A 40 9.18 -0.12 6.39
N ARG A 41 9.51 -0.05 7.69
CA ARG A 41 8.53 -0.10 8.76
C ARG A 41 7.60 1.12 8.75
N LEU A 42 8.15 2.32 8.53
CA LEU A 42 7.35 3.54 8.44
C LEU A 42 6.49 3.53 7.16
N ALA A 43 7.08 3.17 6.02
CA ALA A 43 6.37 3.04 4.75
C ALA A 43 5.22 2.03 4.83
N ALA A 44 5.44 0.88 5.50
CA ALA A 44 4.40 -0.13 5.71
C ALA A 44 3.25 0.40 6.56
N VAL A 45 3.52 1.06 7.68
CA VAL A 45 2.48 1.63 8.55
C VAL A 45 1.68 2.70 7.82
N LEU A 46 2.34 3.64 7.14
CA LEU A 46 1.67 4.67 6.36
C LEU A 46 0.81 4.07 5.23
N THR A 47 1.30 3.00 4.59
CA THR A 47 0.57 2.30 3.53
C THR A 47 -0.70 1.66 4.05
N VAL A 48 -0.63 0.97 5.19
CA VAL A 48 -1.79 0.34 5.82
C VAL A 48 -2.80 1.40 6.25
N CYS A 49 -2.36 2.45 6.94
CA CYS A 49 -3.25 3.52 7.39
C CYS A 49 -3.92 4.25 6.22
N GLY A 50 -3.16 4.61 5.18
CA GLY A 50 -3.67 5.29 4.01
C GLY A 50 -4.64 4.43 3.21
N ALA A 51 -4.26 3.18 2.92
CA ALA A 51 -5.11 2.24 2.19
C ALA A 51 -6.41 1.94 2.93
N LEU A 52 -6.36 1.73 4.25
CA LEU A 52 -7.54 1.47 5.07
C LEU A 52 -8.47 2.68 5.09
N THR A 53 -7.92 3.89 5.23
CA THR A 53 -8.71 5.13 5.19
C THR A 53 -9.43 5.27 3.86
N GLY A 54 -8.73 5.06 2.74
CA GLY A 54 -9.35 5.07 1.41
C GLY A 54 -10.43 4.00 1.23
N GLN A 55 -10.21 2.79 1.75
CA GLN A 55 -11.23 1.73 1.72
C GLN A 55 -12.44 2.05 2.59
N LEU A 56 -12.26 2.64 3.77
CA LEU A 56 -13.36 3.07 4.64
C LEU A 56 -14.18 4.19 4.00
N VAL A 57 -13.51 5.16 3.37
CA VAL A 57 -14.18 6.23 2.61
C VAL A 57 -14.97 5.63 1.45
N ALA A 58 -14.37 4.74 0.66
CA ALA A 58 -15.05 4.06 -0.45
C ALA A 58 -16.24 3.22 0.03
N ALA A 59 -16.13 2.52 1.17
CA ALA A 59 -17.21 1.77 1.76
C ALA A 59 -18.36 2.67 2.26
N ALA A 60 -18.04 3.86 2.77
CA ALA A 60 -19.03 4.83 3.21
C ALA A 60 -19.75 5.55 2.05
N THR A 61 -19.06 5.77 0.93
CA THR A 61 -19.63 6.43 -0.27
C THR A 61 -20.43 5.45 -1.12
N VAL A 62 -19.99 4.20 -1.26
CA VAL A 62 -20.69 3.15 -2.02
C VAL A 62 -21.74 2.47 -1.14
N ARG A 63 -22.93 3.08 -1.05
CA ARG A 63 -24.04 2.60 -0.21
C ARG A 63 -24.86 1.42 -0.76
N ARG A 64 -24.41 0.71 -1.82
CA ARG A 64 -25.19 -0.37 -2.45
C ARG A 64 -24.37 -1.66 -2.63
N GLY A 65 -24.92 -2.77 -2.15
CA GLY A 65 -24.52 -4.14 -2.51
C GLY A 65 -23.29 -4.69 -1.78
N PHE A 66 -23.24 -4.61 -0.44
CA PHE A 66 -22.17 -5.23 0.34
C PHE A 66 -22.36 -6.75 0.42
N ASP A 67 -21.87 -7.47 -0.58
CA ASP A 67 -21.89 -8.94 -0.60
C ASP A 67 -20.76 -9.49 0.27
N ARG A 68 -21.10 -9.81 1.53
CA ARG A 68 -20.15 -10.33 2.54
C ARG A 68 -19.44 -11.60 2.08
N VAL A 69 -20.08 -12.43 1.26
CA VAL A 69 -19.50 -13.70 0.78
C VAL A 69 -18.36 -13.44 -0.18
N ARG A 70 -18.48 -12.42 -1.04
CA ARG A 70 -17.42 -12.00 -1.96
C ARG A 70 -16.28 -11.26 -1.27
N LEU A 71 -16.55 -10.56 -0.16
CA LEU A 71 -15.55 -9.85 0.63
C LEU A 71 -14.64 -10.77 1.46
N LEU A 72 -15.19 -11.88 1.97
CA LEU A 72 -14.45 -12.84 2.80
C LEU A 72 -13.09 -13.26 2.22
N PRO A 73 -12.98 -13.73 0.95
CA PRO A 73 -11.70 -14.13 0.39
C PRO A 73 -10.67 -12.99 0.31
N PHE A 74 -11.12 -11.74 0.07
CA PHE A 74 -10.22 -10.58 0.06
C PHE A 74 -9.73 -10.22 1.47
N VAL A 75 -10.61 -10.27 2.46
CA VAL A 75 -10.26 -10.00 3.85
C VAL A 75 -9.35 -11.09 4.41
N SER A 76 -9.65 -12.36 4.14
CA SER A 76 -8.80 -13.48 4.58
C SER A 76 -7.44 -13.45 3.88
N GLY A 77 -7.41 -13.15 2.58
CA GLY A 77 -6.17 -12.98 1.82
C GLY A 77 -5.34 -11.80 2.35
N GLY A 78 -5.99 -10.67 2.66
CA GLY A 78 -5.35 -9.50 3.27
C GLY A 78 -4.78 -9.81 4.66
N LEU A 79 -5.54 -10.48 5.53
CA LEU A 79 -5.08 -10.91 6.86
C LEU A 79 -3.89 -11.86 6.77
N ALA A 80 -3.97 -12.89 5.91
CA ALA A 80 -2.87 -13.82 5.70
C ALA A 80 -1.62 -13.10 5.16
N GLY A 81 -1.80 -12.18 4.20
CA GLY A 81 -0.73 -11.35 3.66
C GLY A 81 -0.09 -10.44 4.70
N ILE A 82 -0.86 -9.80 5.58
CA ILE A 82 -0.34 -8.96 6.68
C ILE A 82 0.46 -9.81 7.67
N LEU A 83 -0.07 -10.96 8.10
CA LEU A 83 0.63 -11.84 9.05
C LEU A 83 1.96 -12.34 8.48
N LEU A 84 1.96 -12.78 7.21
CA LEU A 84 3.19 -13.14 6.50
C LEU A 84 4.14 -11.94 6.37
N GLY A 85 3.62 -10.78 5.98
CA GLY A 85 4.41 -9.55 5.84
C GLY A 85 5.10 -9.15 7.14
N VAL A 86 4.37 -9.13 8.26
CA VAL A 86 4.92 -8.80 9.59
C VAL A 86 5.94 -9.84 10.06
N ALA A 87 5.73 -11.13 9.74
CA ALA A 87 6.68 -12.19 10.09
C ALA A 87 8.01 -12.07 9.31
N VAL A 88 7.95 -11.63 8.05
CA VAL A 88 9.12 -11.48 7.18
C VAL A 88 9.80 -10.13 7.37
N LEU A 89 9.07 -9.07 7.75
CA LEU A 89 9.59 -7.71 7.93
C LEU A 89 10.86 -7.61 8.80
N PRO A 90 11.00 -8.29 9.96
CA PRO A 90 12.22 -8.23 10.77
C PRO A 90 13.40 -9.03 10.20
N ARG A 91 13.17 -9.87 9.19
CA ARG A 91 14.21 -10.67 8.50
C ARG A 91 14.60 -10.07 7.14
N LEU A 92 13.93 -9.00 6.72
CA LEU A 92 14.17 -8.34 5.45
C LEU A 92 15.27 -7.29 5.62
N ASP A 93 16.41 -7.56 4.99
CA ASP A 93 17.45 -6.55 4.81
C ASP A 93 16.96 -5.45 3.85
N MET A 94 17.37 -4.21 4.09
CA MET A 94 16.85 -3.05 3.34
C MET A 94 17.17 -3.15 1.84
N ASP A 95 18.33 -3.72 1.50
CA ASP A 95 18.75 -3.93 0.12
C ASP A 95 17.94 -5.03 -0.56
N ALA A 96 17.63 -6.13 0.16
CA ALA A 96 16.79 -7.20 -0.35
C ALA A 96 15.36 -6.72 -0.64
N PHE A 97 14.80 -5.86 0.23
CA PHE A 97 13.49 -5.26 0.02
C PHE A 97 13.44 -4.40 -1.24
N LYS A 98 14.43 -3.50 -1.40
CA LYS A 98 14.53 -2.63 -2.57
C LYS A 98 14.71 -3.43 -3.87
N LEU A 99 15.49 -4.51 -3.81
CA LEU A 99 15.73 -5.36 -4.97
C LEU A 99 14.45 -6.08 -5.38
N VAL A 100 13.73 -6.73 -4.45
CA VAL A 100 12.47 -7.41 -4.74
C VAL A 100 11.41 -6.44 -5.27
N LEU A 101 11.20 -5.31 -4.59
CA LEU A 101 10.21 -4.32 -5.00
C LEU A 101 10.57 -3.69 -6.35
N GLY A 102 11.84 -3.35 -6.55
CA GLY A 102 12.34 -2.79 -7.80
C GLY A 102 12.18 -3.76 -8.97
N THR A 103 12.54 -5.03 -8.79
CA THR A 103 12.33 -6.07 -9.81
C THR A 103 10.85 -6.25 -10.13
N LEU A 104 9.98 -6.25 -9.12
CA LEU A 104 8.54 -6.38 -9.31
C LEU A 104 7.98 -5.17 -10.10
N LEU A 105 8.40 -3.94 -9.77
CA LEU A 105 8.01 -2.74 -10.49
C LEU A 105 8.49 -2.76 -11.96
N VAL A 106 9.71 -3.23 -12.23
CA VAL A 106 10.22 -3.36 -13.62
C VAL A 106 9.45 -4.41 -14.41
N LEU A 107 9.14 -5.56 -13.81
CA LEU A 107 8.44 -6.65 -14.49
C LEU A 107 6.95 -6.34 -14.71
N TRP A 108 6.32 -5.65 -13.77
CA TRP A 108 4.87 -5.40 -13.80
C TRP A 108 4.51 -4.04 -14.40
N CYS A 109 5.45 -3.08 -14.38
CA CYS A 109 5.33 -1.79 -15.05
C CYS A 109 6.47 -1.62 -16.08
N PRO A 110 6.62 -2.52 -17.06
CA PRO A 110 7.43 -2.22 -18.23
C PRO A 110 6.69 -1.11 -18.99
N ALA A 111 7.40 -0.03 -19.32
CA ALA A 111 6.85 1.15 -19.97
C ALA A 111 5.89 0.85 -21.14
#